data_AF-A0A1A3N8X3-F1
#
_entry.id   AF-A0A1A3N8X3-F1
#
_cell.length_a   1.000
_cell.length_b   1.000
_cell.length_c   1.000
_cell.angle_alpha   90.00
_cell.angle_beta   90.00
_cell.angle_gamma   90.00
#
_symmetry.space_group_name_H-M   'P 1'
#
loop_
_entity.id
_entity.type
_entity.pdbx_description
1 polymer ?
#
loop_
_entity_poly.entity_id
_entity_poly.type
_entity_poly.pdbx_seq_one_letter_code
_entity_poly.pdbx_strand_id
1 'polypeptide(L)' 'MIDDALLEILVCPADRGPLLLVDDGRELYNPRLRRAYRIDDGIPVLLVDEARDVGDDEHNRFTA' A
#
# COMPACT_ATOMS: atom_id res chain seq x y z
N MET A 1 15.02 5.78 -3.11
CA MET A 1 14.16 6.63 -2.25
C MET A 1 13.04 7.12 -3.14
N ILE A 2 11.81 6.68 -2.91
CA ILE A 2 10.65 7.24 -3.61
C ILE A 2 10.43 8.64 -3.01
N ASP A 3 10.22 9.63 -3.88
CA ASP A 3 10.04 11.04 -3.51
C ASP A 3 8.75 11.22 -2.69
N ASP A 4 8.80 11.96 -1.58
CA ASP A 4 7.67 12.13 -0.66
C ASP A 4 6.45 12.77 -1.35
N ALA A 5 6.70 13.65 -2.33
CA ALA A 5 5.65 14.25 -3.16
C ALA A 5 4.93 13.23 -4.06
N LEU A 6 5.59 12.13 -4.44
CA LEU A 6 4.97 11.06 -5.23
C LEU A 6 4.03 10.23 -4.36
N LEU A 7 4.40 9.97 -3.11
CA LEU A 7 3.57 9.26 -2.13
C LEU A 7 2.25 10.00 -1.84
N GLU A 8 2.26 11.33 -1.80
CA GLU A 8 1.03 12.13 -1.64
C GLU A 8 0.05 11.99 -2.82
N ILE A 9 0.53 11.62 -4.00
CA ILE A 9 -0.29 11.40 -5.21
C ILE A 9 -0.82 9.95 -5.26
N LEU A 10 -0.10 9.00 -4.67
CA LEU A 10 -0.42 7.58 -4.75
C LEU A 10 -1.62 7.24 -3.85
N VAL A 11 -2.79 7.24 -4.49
CA VAL A 11 -4.05 6.80 -3.89
C VAL A 11 -4.35 5.35 -4.23
N CYS A 12 -5.12 4.70 -3.36
CA CYS A 12 -5.64 3.36 -3.61
C CYS A 12 -6.51 3.33 -4.89
N PRO A 13 -6.30 2.39 -5.81
CA PRO A 13 -7.07 2.30 -7.06
C PRO A 13 -8.54 1.94 -6.84
N ALA A 14 -8.88 1.30 -5.72
CA ALA A 14 -10.24 0.84 -5.42
C ALA A 14 -11.12 1.92 -4.77
N ASP A 15 -10.60 2.69 -3.81
CA ASP A 15 -11.37 3.66 -3.02
C ASP A 15 -10.86 5.10 -3.12
N ARG A 16 -9.77 5.34 -3.85
CA ARG A 16 -9.11 6.65 -4.02
C ARG A 16 -8.65 7.31 -2.71
N GLY A 17 -8.56 6.55 -1.61
CA GLY A 17 -8.03 7.06 -0.35
C GLY A 17 -6.51 6.89 -0.25
N PRO A 18 -5.89 7.44 0.80
CA PRO A 18 -4.43 7.37 0.98
C PRO A 18 -3.96 5.94 1.26
N LEU A 19 -2.69 5.69 0.93
CA LEU A 19 -1.96 4.44 1.17
C LEU A 19 -0.81 4.67 2.17
N LEU A 20 -0.51 3.66 2.97
CA LEU A 20 0.63 3.64 3.89
C LEU A 20 1.80 2.90 3.24
N LEU A 21 2.99 3.47 3.30
CA LEU A 21 4.20 2.74 2.91
C LEU A 21 4.62 1.83 4.08
N VAL A 22 4.66 0.52 3.85
CA VAL A 22 4.93 -0.49 4.87
C VAL A 22 5.98 -1.50 4.38
N ASP A 23 6.33 -2.46 5.26
CA ASP A 23 7.31 -3.52 4.96
C ASP A 23 8.66 -2.95 4.44
N ASP A 24 9.21 -1.98 5.18
CA ASP A 24 10.45 -1.27 4.81
C ASP A 24 10.42 -0.64 3.41
N GLY A 25 9.25 -0.21 2.95
CA GLY A 25 9.08 0.44 1.65
C GLY A 25 8.83 -0.51 0.50
N ARG A 26 8.40 -1.75 0.78
CA ARG A 26 8.12 -2.78 -0.24
C ARG A 26 6.65 -2.90 -0.59
N GLU A 27 5.75 -2.38 0.24
CA GLU A 27 4.32 -2.43 -0.02
C GLU A 27 3.62 -1.10 0.28
N LEU A 28 2.55 -0.84 -0.47
CA LEU A 28 1.57 0.19 -0.19
C LEU A 28 0.31 -0.45 0.39
N TYR A 29 -0.12 0.01 1.55
CA TYR A 29 -1.19 -0.61 2.33
C TYR A 29 -2.41 0.31 2.47
N ASN A 30 -3.60 -0.23 2.22
CA ASN A 30 -4.87 0.39 2.52
C ASN A 30 -5.49 -0.24 3.79
N PRO A 31 -5.51 0.46 4.94
CA PRO A 31 -6.09 -0.06 6.18
C PRO A 31 -7.62 -0.15 6.16
N ARG A 32 -8.31 0.63 5.30
CA ARG A 32 -9.78 0.66 5.20
C ARG A 32 -10.32 -0.59 4.51
N LEU A 33 -9.62 -1.04 3.48
CA LEU A 33 -9.98 -2.23 2.70
C LEU A 33 -9.16 -3.47 3.06
N ARG A 34 -8.14 -3.32 3.92
CA ARG A 34 -7.17 -4.35 4.29
C ARG A 34 -6.50 -5.00 3.06
N ARG A 35 -6.01 -4.16 2.15
CA ARG A 35 -5.33 -4.58 0.94
C ARG A 35 -3.92 -4.01 0.86
N ALA A 36 -2.97 -4.83 0.46
CA ALA A 36 -1.59 -4.43 0.19
C ALA A 36 -1.27 -4.58 -1.30
N TYR A 37 -0.49 -3.63 -1.81
CA TYR A 37 0.00 -3.57 -3.18
C TYR A 37 1.54 -3.62 -3.14
N ARG A 38 2.14 -4.56 -3.86
CA ARG A 38 3.60 -4.70 -3.91
C ARG A 38 4.28 -3.56 -4.68
N ILE A 39 5.55 -3.34 -4.38
CA ILE A 39 6.44 -2.44 -5.12
C ILE A 39 7.54 -3.30 -5.77
N ASP A 40 7.52 -3.39 -7.09
CA ASP A 40 8.49 -4.17 -7.87
C ASP A 40 9.46 -3.20 -8.58
N ASP A 41 10.76 -3.34 -8.34
CA ASP A 41 11.81 -2.45 -8.89
C ASP A 41 11.54 -0.95 -8.68
N GLY A 42 10.92 -0.61 -7.54
CA GLY A 42 10.53 0.77 -7.19
C GLY A 42 9.25 1.26 -7.87
N ILE A 43 8.53 0.39 -8.59
CA ILE A 43 7.27 0.68 -9.27
C ILE A 43 6.11 0.05 -8.50
N PRO A 44 5.16 0.85 -7.96
CA PRO A 44 3.98 0.31 -7.32
C PRO A 44 3.03 -0.41 -8.29
N VAL A 45 2.63 -1.63 -7.95
CA VAL A 45 1.62 -2.39 -8.70
C VAL A 45 0.22 -2.06 -8.17
N LEU A 46 -0.31 -0.90 -8.56
CA LEU A 46 -1.65 -0.42 -8.14
C LEU A 46 -2.78 -1.01 -8.99
N LEU A 47 -2.85 -2.33 -9.08
CA LEU A 47 -3.95 -3.05 -9.72
C LEU A 47 -4.81 -3.71 -8.66
N VAL A 48 -6.13 -3.49 -8.73
CA VAL A 48 -7.09 -4.02 -7.74
C VAL A 48 -7.06 -5.54 -7.65
N ASP A 49 -6.82 -6.20 -8.79
CA ASP A 49 -6.80 -7.67 -8.90
C ASP A 49 -5.47 -8.30 -8.45
N GLU A 50 -4.39 -7.51 -8.41
CA GLU A 50 -3.07 -7.95 -7.91
C GLU A 50 -2.89 -7.64 -6.41
N ALA A 51 -3.87 -6.96 -5.81
CA ALA A 51 -3.85 -6.64 -4.39
C ALA A 51 -3.99 -7.94 -3.57
N ARG A 52 -3.15 -8.09 -2.54
CA ARG A 52 -3.30 -9.17 -1.56
C ARG A 52 -4.12 -8.69 -0.37
N ASP A 53 -4.94 -9.58 0.17
CA ASP A 53 -5.61 -9.34 1.45
C ASP A 53 -4.60 -9.39 2.60
N VAL A 54 -4.83 -8.57 3.61
CA VAL A 54 -3.98 -8.42 4.79
C VAL A 54 -4.74 -8.91 6.01
N GLY A 55 -4.17 -9.91 6.70
CA GLY A 55 -4.74 -10.49 7.91
C GLY A 55 -4.65 -9.56 9.13
N ASP A 56 -5.27 -9.95 10.25
CA ASP A 56 -5.30 -9.14 11.47
C ASP A 56 -3.91 -8.85 12.05
N ASP A 57 -3.03 -9.85 12.10
CA ASP A 57 -1.67 -9.68 12.63
C ASP A 57 -0.86 -8.68 11.80
N GLU A 58 -0.95 -8.77 10.48
CA GLU A 58 -0.29 -7.83 9.57
C GLU A 58 -0.89 -6.44 9.66
N HIS A 59 -2.23 -6.32 9.69
CA HIS A 59 -2.93 -5.06 9.86
C HIS A 59 -2.44 -4.33 11.11
N ASN A 60 -2.42 -5.04 12.24
CA ASN A 60 -1.96 -4.48 13.51
C ASN A 60 -0.50 -4.00 13.42
N ARG A 61 0.38 -4.75 12.75
CA ARG A 61 1.78 -4.32 12.54
C ARG A 61 1.91 -3.10 11.64
N PHE A 62 1.07 -2.97 10.62
CA PHE A 62 1.09 -1.87 9.65
C PHE A 62 0.47 -0.57 10.16
N THR A 63 -0.38 -0.64 11.18
CA THR A 63 -1.07 0.53 11.75
C THR A 63 -0.63 0.90 13.17
N ALA A 64 0.35 0.19 13.71
CA ALA A 64 0.91 0.45 15.05
C ALA A 64 1.80 1.70 15.09
#